data_AF-A0AAU1FZ98-F1
#
_entry.id   AF-A0AAU1FZ98-F1
#
_cell.length_a   1.000
_cell.length_b   1.000
_cell.length_c   1.000
_cell.angle_alpha   90.00
_cell.angle_beta   90.00
_cell.angle_gamma   90.00
#
_symmetry.space_group_name_H-M   'P 1'
#
loop_
_entity.id
_entity.type
_entity.pdbx_description
1 polymer ?
#
loop_
_entity_poly.entity_id
_entity_poly.type
_entity_poly.pdbx_seq_one_letter_code
_entity_poly.pdbx_strand_id
1 'polypeptide(L)'
;MTGSTTAIAQCRAALGEAPRRFSWFDKVRYLRIPRSDWVEREDPLAEILKAQDVLLSEGRLVWGAIVQANNALFARGWDDLPAAVIYSPDTAVFDDSPDLLLDIAQELYRLKGTRQQDPELAAFSRMLASEMDREMRLEVPRRLTGSAAVYCTDVIVARRHLPGRVLNERVFPLLIAPERTAMTMMLPSRFWPSPA
;
A
#
# COMPACT_ATOMS: atom_id res chain seq x y z
N MET A 1 4.70 33.22 7.52
CA MET A 1 5.29 31.99 6.95
C MET A 1 4.16 31.02 6.68
N THR A 2 3.65 30.98 5.45
CA THR A 2 2.65 29.99 5.03
C THR A 2 3.36 28.63 4.94
N GLY A 3 3.18 27.79 5.96
CA GLY A 3 3.81 26.48 6.04
C GLY A 3 3.42 25.64 4.82
N SER A 4 4.42 25.16 4.08
CA SER A 4 4.21 24.16 3.04
C SER A 4 3.67 22.90 3.72
N THR A 5 2.38 22.64 3.61
CA THR A 5 1.76 21.40 4.07
C THR A 5 2.34 20.23 3.26
N THR A 6 2.95 19.25 3.93
CA THR A 6 3.49 18.05 3.26
C THR A 6 2.41 17.34 2.44
N ALA A 7 2.80 16.68 1.35
CA ALA A 7 1.87 16.02 0.42
C ALA A 7 0.92 15.02 1.13
N ILE A 8 1.38 14.34 2.18
CA ILE A 8 0.54 13.41 2.96
C ILE A 8 -0.50 14.15 3.83
N ALA A 9 -0.17 15.33 4.34
CA ALA A 9 -1.12 16.15 5.09
C ALA A 9 -2.21 16.72 4.15
N GLN A 10 -1.89 17.02 2.90
CA GLN A 10 -2.89 17.35 1.88
C GLN A 10 -3.83 16.15 1.61
N CYS A 11 -3.29 14.93 1.53
CA CYS A 11 -4.11 13.71 1.43
C CYS A 11 -5.06 13.55 2.61
N ARG A 12 -4.58 13.79 3.84
CA ARG A 12 -5.40 13.72 5.07
C ARG A 12 -6.52 14.75 5.05
N ALA A 13 -6.22 15.99 4.65
CA ALA A 13 -7.23 17.04 4.53
C ALA A 13 -8.28 16.68 3.47
N ALA A 14 -7.87 16.17 2.30
CA ALA A 14 -8.78 15.78 1.22
C ALA A 14 -9.69 14.60 1.60
N LEU A 15 -9.15 13.66 2.38
CA LEU A 15 -9.86 12.46 2.80
C LEU A 15 -10.81 12.70 3.98
N GLY A 16 -10.48 13.66 4.85
CA GLY A 16 -11.25 14.02 6.04
C GLY A 16 -10.94 13.16 7.28
N GLU A 17 -11.46 13.60 8.43
CA GLU A 17 -11.30 12.92 9.70
C GLU A 17 -12.14 11.63 9.81
N ALA A 18 -11.58 10.62 10.45
CA ALA A 18 -12.31 9.38 10.77
C ALA A 18 -13.26 9.58 11.97
N PRO A 19 -14.42 8.87 12.03
CA PRO A 19 -14.93 7.94 11.04
C PRO A 19 -15.56 8.65 9.82
N ARG A 20 -15.14 8.26 8.62
CA ARG A 20 -15.64 8.84 7.36
C ARG A 20 -16.90 8.13 6.89
N ARG A 21 -17.81 8.90 6.31
CA ARG A 21 -19.01 8.39 5.66
C ARG A 21 -18.99 8.73 4.19
N PHE A 22 -19.17 7.71 3.37
CA PHE A 22 -19.30 7.83 1.92
C PHE A 22 -20.69 7.38 1.50
N SER A 23 -21.26 8.06 0.51
CA SER A 23 -22.55 7.64 -0.04
C SER A 23 -22.42 6.25 -0.67
N TRP A 24 -23.51 5.49 -0.68
CA TRP A 24 -23.53 4.16 -1.30
C TRP A 24 -23.11 4.21 -2.78
N PHE A 25 -23.59 5.23 -3.51
CA PHE A 25 -23.22 5.44 -4.90
C PHE A 25 -21.71 5.62 -5.08
N ASP A 26 -21.09 6.43 -4.21
CA ASP A 26 -19.66 6.69 -4.27
C ASP A 26 -18.82 5.45 -3.94
N LYS A 27 -19.28 4.68 -2.95
CA LYS A 27 -18.68 3.39 -2.60
C LYS A 27 -18.67 2.42 -3.78
N VAL A 28 -19.81 2.24 -4.45
CA VAL A 28 -19.96 1.25 -5.53
C VAL A 28 -19.30 1.71 -6.83
N ARG A 29 -19.41 3.01 -7.18
CA ARG A 29 -18.85 3.54 -8.43
C ARG A 29 -17.34 3.61 -8.40
N TYR A 30 -16.75 3.98 -7.27
CA TYR A 30 -15.35 4.38 -7.23
C TYR A 30 -14.56 3.78 -6.08
N LEU A 31 -14.99 3.95 -4.82
CA LEU A 31 -14.11 3.66 -3.68
C LEU A 31 -13.85 2.17 -3.44
N ARG A 32 -14.85 1.32 -3.62
CA ARG A 32 -14.67 -0.13 -3.41
C ARG A 32 -14.06 -0.76 -4.66
N ILE A 33 -13.01 -1.51 -4.42
CA ILE A 33 -12.42 -2.47 -5.35
C ILE A 33 -13.41 -3.63 -5.48
N PRO A 34 -13.94 -3.92 -6.68
CA PRO A 34 -14.75 -5.11 -6.89
C PRO A 34 -13.87 -6.34 -6.80
N ARG A 35 -14.49 -7.50 -6.61
CA ARG A 35 -13.78 -8.76 -6.71
C ARG A 35 -13.38 -9.00 -8.17
N SER A 36 -12.09 -9.24 -8.41
CA SER A 36 -11.59 -9.69 -9.71
C SER A 36 -11.66 -11.21 -9.81
N ASP A 37 -11.81 -11.74 -11.02
CA ASP A 37 -12.00 -13.18 -11.25
C ASP A 37 -10.78 -14.02 -10.83
N TRP A 38 -9.58 -13.42 -10.86
CA TRP A 38 -8.33 -14.07 -10.45
C TRP A 38 -8.11 -14.12 -8.93
N VAL A 39 -8.89 -13.36 -8.14
CA VAL A 39 -8.80 -13.41 -6.68
C VAL A 39 -9.64 -14.59 -6.21
N GLU A 40 -9.00 -15.66 -5.74
CA GLU A 40 -9.67 -16.83 -5.16
C GLU A 40 -10.28 -16.51 -3.79
N ARG A 41 -11.23 -17.31 -3.30
CA ARG A 41 -11.97 -16.99 -2.04
C ARG A 41 -11.08 -17.12 -0.81
N GLU A 42 -10.08 -17.98 -0.90
CA GLU A 42 -9.13 -18.31 0.16
C GLU A 42 -7.85 -17.48 0.06
N ASP A 43 -7.66 -16.73 -1.03
CA ASP A 43 -6.53 -15.80 -1.21
C ASP A 43 -6.60 -14.70 -0.12
N PRO A 44 -5.51 -14.45 0.64
CA PRO A 44 -5.45 -13.33 1.59
C PRO A 44 -5.87 -11.97 1.02
N LEU A 45 -5.70 -11.74 -0.29
CA LEU A 45 -6.20 -10.53 -0.97
C LEU A 45 -7.72 -10.40 -0.94
N ALA A 46 -8.47 -11.50 -0.82
CA ALA A 46 -9.91 -11.48 -0.63
C ALA A 46 -10.31 -10.83 0.71
N GLU A 47 -9.46 -10.89 1.73
CA GLU A 47 -9.68 -10.20 3.01
C GLU A 47 -9.57 -8.68 2.87
N ILE A 48 -8.71 -8.19 1.95
CA ILE A 48 -8.67 -6.75 1.61
C ILE A 48 -10.05 -6.31 1.14
N LEU A 49 -10.68 -7.10 0.27
CA LEU A 49 -12.01 -6.78 -0.29
C LEU A 49 -13.11 -6.67 0.78
N LYS A 50 -12.98 -7.43 1.88
CA LYS A 50 -13.88 -7.38 3.04
C LYS A 50 -13.55 -6.20 3.97
N ALA A 51 -12.26 -5.88 4.12
CA ALA A 51 -11.76 -4.83 5.00
C ALA A 51 -11.90 -3.41 4.44
N GLN A 52 -12.21 -3.23 3.16
CA GLN A 52 -12.27 -1.91 2.52
C GLN A 52 -13.17 -0.91 3.25
N ASP A 53 -14.32 -1.35 3.78
CA ASP A 53 -15.22 -0.46 4.51
C ASP A 53 -14.59 0.06 5.81
N VAL A 54 -13.84 -0.77 6.55
CA VAL A 54 -13.14 -0.31 7.76
C VAL A 54 -11.94 0.57 7.40
N LEU A 55 -11.20 0.24 6.34
CA LEU A 55 -10.05 1.03 5.88
C LEU A 55 -10.48 2.41 5.39
N LEU A 56 -11.56 2.49 4.62
CA LEU A 56 -12.12 3.76 4.13
C LEU A 56 -12.74 4.60 5.26
N SER A 57 -13.44 3.96 6.20
CA SER A 57 -14.09 4.67 7.30
C SER A 57 -13.08 5.14 8.35
N GLU A 58 -12.21 4.24 8.81
CA GLU A 58 -11.40 4.40 10.03
C GLU A 58 -9.89 4.41 9.78
N GLY A 59 -9.43 3.94 8.61
CA GLY A 59 -8.01 3.81 8.33
C GLY A 59 -7.24 5.14 8.36
N ARG A 60 -6.09 5.13 9.03
CA ARG A 60 -5.15 6.25 9.04
C ARG A 60 -4.25 6.22 7.81
N LEU A 61 -3.82 7.41 7.37
CA LEU A 61 -2.94 7.58 6.23
C LEU A 61 -1.47 7.52 6.61
N VAL A 62 -0.74 6.68 5.89
CA VAL A 62 0.72 6.53 5.94
C VAL A 62 1.29 6.54 4.53
N TRP A 63 2.58 6.81 4.39
CA TRP A 63 3.28 6.53 3.15
C TRP A 63 3.55 5.03 2.99
N GLY A 64 3.53 4.56 1.75
CA GLY A 64 4.08 3.28 1.39
C GLY A 64 4.87 3.33 0.08
N ALA A 65 5.78 2.38 -0.09
CA ALA A 65 6.63 2.26 -1.27
C ALA A 65 6.46 0.90 -1.93
N ILE A 66 6.47 0.87 -3.27
CA ILE A 66 6.44 -0.36 -4.05
C ILE A 66 7.75 -1.12 -3.84
N VAL A 67 7.66 -2.39 -3.42
CA VAL A 67 8.77 -3.33 -3.51
C VAL A 67 8.74 -4.03 -4.87
N GLN A 68 7.58 -4.56 -5.24
CA GLN A 68 7.34 -5.24 -6.51
C GLN A 68 5.89 -5.03 -6.94
N ALA A 69 5.67 -4.84 -8.23
CA ALA A 69 4.34 -4.76 -8.81
C ALA A 69 4.29 -5.58 -10.10
N ASN A 70 3.11 -6.08 -10.46
CA ASN A 70 2.92 -6.71 -11.76
C ASN A 70 3.25 -5.71 -12.89
N ASN A 71 4.05 -6.13 -13.88
CA ASN A 71 4.53 -5.25 -14.96
C ASN A 71 3.40 -4.57 -15.75
N ALA A 72 2.24 -5.21 -15.86
CA ALA A 72 1.10 -4.63 -16.55
C ALA A 72 0.61 -3.33 -15.87
N LEU A 73 0.86 -3.13 -14.56
CA LEU A 73 0.49 -1.91 -13.82
C LEU A 73 1.18 -0.64 -14.35
N PHE A 74 2.35 -0.77 -14.99
CA PHE A 74 3.13 0.35 -15.53
C PHE A 74 2.71 0.78 -16.95
N ALA A 75 1.71 0.11 -17.53
CA ALA A 75 1.07 0.52 -18.77
C ALA A 75 -0.42 0.76 -18.54
N ARG A 76 -1.07 1.47 -19.46
CA ARG A 76 -2.52 1.70 -19.40
C ARG A 76 -3.26 0.37 -19.51
N GLY A 77 -4.16 0.10 -18.56
CA GLY A 77 -4.92 -1.13 -18.49
C GLY A 77 -6.20 -1.00 -17.67
N TRP A 78 -6.96 -2.09 -17.62
CA TRP A 78 -8.25 -2.16 -16.93
C TRP A 78 -8.22 -3.10 -15.72
N ASP A 79 -7.28 -4.05 -15.70
CA ASP A 79 -7.21 -5.07 -14.68
C ASP A 79 -6.55 -4.55 -13.41
N ASP A 80 -7.27 -4.74 -12.30
CA ASP A 80 -6.75 -4.57 -10.95
C ASP A 80 -5.78 -5.73 -10.69
N LEU A 81 -4.59 -5.42 -10.17
CA LEU A 81 -3.48 -6.39 -10.07
C LEU A 81 -2.77 -6.27 -8.73
N PRO A 82 -2.10 -7.34 -8.25
CA PRO A 82 -1.41 -7.31 -6.98
C PRO A 82 -0.10 -6.52 -7.06
N ALA A 83 0.31 -5.97 -5.93
CA ALA A 83 1.64 -5.44 -5.70
C ALA A 83 2.08 -5.69 -4.24
N ALA A 84 3.35 -5.96 -4.04
CA ALA A 84 3.99 -5.96 -2.73
C ALA A 84 4.49 -4.55 -2.43
N VAL A 85 4.08 -4.03 -1.27
CA VAL A 85 4.45 -2.69 -0.79
C VAL A 85 5.02 -2.79 0.61
N ILE A 86 5.81 -1.80 1.00
CA ILE A 86 6.09 -1.56 2.42
C ILE A 86 5.40 -0.30 2.90
N TYR A 87 5.15 -0.24 4.21
CA TYR A 87 4.63 0.95 4.88
C TYR A 87 5.13 1.00 6.32
N SER A 88 5.05 2.18 6.94
CA SER A 88 5.29 2.34 8.37
C SER A 88 4.13 3.07 9.05
N PRO A 89 3.67 2.61 10.23
CA PRO A 89 2.78 3.39 11.07
C PRO A 89 3.47 4.60 11.75
N ASP A 90 4.81 4.70 11.70
CA ASP A 90 5.56 5.79 12.32
C ASP A 90 5.53 7.05 11.44
N THR A 91 4.50 7.86 11.62
CA THR A 91 4.30 9.10 10.87
C THR A 91 5.33 10.18 11.24
N ALA A 92 5.96 10.11 12.42
CA ALA A 92 6.93 11.11 12.85
C ALA A 92 8.23 11.04 12.03
N VAL A 93 8.56 9.85 11.53
CA VAL A 93 9.74 9.63 10.69
C VAL A 93 9.40 9.78 9.20
N PHE A 94 8.34 9.10 8.73
CA PHE A 94 8.16 8.90 7.30
C PHE A 94 7.29 9.96 6.61
N ASP A 95 6.50 10.76 7.34
CA ASP A 95 5.69 11.82 6.69
C ASP A 95 6.55 12.85 5.97
N ASP A 96 7.71 13.18 6.55
CA ASP A 96 8.68 14.16 6.04
C ASP A 96 9.82 13.50 5.24
N SER A 97 9.92 12.17 5.23
CA SER A 97 10.98 11.42 4.54
C SER A 97 10.48 10.13 3.89
N PRO A 98 9.51 10.21 2.96
CA PRO A 98 8.97 9.05 2.26
C PRO A 98 10.03 8.27 1.44
N ASP A 99 11.08 8.93 0.98
CA ASP A 99 12.16 8.30 0.20
C ASP A 99 12.92 7.22 0.98
N LEU A 100 12.96 7.31 2.32
CA LEU A 100 13.54 6.25 3.16
C LEU A 100 12.80 4.92 2.99
N LEU A 101 11.47 4.94 2.76
CA LEU A 101 10.73 3.72 2.42
C LEU A 101 11.14 3.21 1.05
N LEU A 102 11.42 4.09 0.09
CA LEU A 102 11.86 3.66 -1.23
C LEU A 102 13.22 2.97 -1.18
N ASP A 103 14.16 3.48 -0.39
CA ASP A 103 15.48 2.86 -0.19
C ASP A 103 15.34 1.46 0.43
N ILE A 104 14.53 1.32 1.49
CA ILE A 104 14.24 0.03 2.13
C ILE A 104 13.58 -0.94 1.12
N ALA A 105 12.63 -0.45 0.32
CA ALA A 105 11.94 -1.26 -0.67
C ALA A 105 12.89 -1.78 -1.75
N GLN A 106 13.87 -0.97 -2.17
CA GLN A 106 14.91 -1.38 -3.11
C GLN A 106 15.82 -2.46 -2.52
N GLU A 107 16.23 -2.33 -1.25
CA GLU A 107 17.00 -3.38 -0.57
C GLU A 107 16.23 -4.70 -0.50
N LEU A 108 14.94 -4.65 -0.15
CA LEU A 108 14.09 -5.84 -0.14
C LEU A 108 13.96 -6.47 -1.53
N TYR A 109 13.75 -5.66 -2.57
CA TYR A 109 13.64 -6.17 -3.94
C TYR A 109 14.91 -6.90 -4.38
N ARG A 110 16.10 -6.47 -3.96
CA ARG A 110 17.37 -7.15 -4.28
C ARG A 110 17.47 -8.54 -3.66
N LEU A 111 16.69 -8.86 -2.62
CA LEU A 111 16.64 -10.19 -2.03
C LEU A 111 15.86 -11.18 -2.89
N LYS A 112 15.01 -10.72 -3.82
CA LYS A 112 14.15 -11.57 -4.64
C LYS A 112 14.98 -12.63 -5.39
N GLY A 113 14.61 -13.89 -5.19
CA GLY A 113 15.25 -15.03 -5.88
C GLY A 113 16.67 -15.33 -5.39
N THR A 114 17.14 -14.67 -4.34
CA THR A 114 18.46 -14.94 -3.74
C THR A 114 18.33 -15.95 -2.60
N ARG A 115 19.38 -16.76 -2.38
CA ARG A 115 19.45 -17.68 -1.24
C ARG A 115 19.95 -16.94 0.00
N GLN A 116 19.14 -16.94 1.05
CA GLN A 116 19.45 -16.27 2.31
C GLN A 116 19.72 -17.30 3.40
N GLN A 117 20.79 -17.10 4.18
CA GLN A 117 21.07 -17.91 5.38
C GLN A 117 20.31 -17.38 6.60
N ASP A 118 20.04 -16.09 6.61
CA ASP A 118 19.24 -15.43 7.63
C ASP A 118 17.75 -15.78 7.42
N PRO A 119 17.08 -16.39 8.42
CA PRO A 119 15.68 -16.78 8.31
C PRO A 119 14.73 -15.63 8.01
N GLU A 120 15.00 -14.43 8.54
CA GLU A 120 14.15 -13.26 8.31
C GLU A 120 14.26 -12.81 6.85
N LEU A 121 15.47 -12.68 6.29
CA LEU A 121 15.61 -12.35 4.85
C LEU A 121 15.09 -13.45 3.94
N ALA A 122 15.21 -14.71 4.36
CA ALA A 122 14.69 -15.84 3.60
C ALA A 122 13.16 -15.79 3.47
N ALA A 123 12.45 -15.23 4.46
CA ALA A 123 11.01 -14.99 4.34
C ALA A 123 10.71 -13.98 3.23
N PHE A 124 11.41 -12.86 3.17
CA PHE A 124 11.24 -11.85 2.11
C PHE A 124 11.64 -12.37 0.73
N SER A 125 12.76 -13.10 0.62
CA SER A 125 13.16 -13.71 -0.66
C SER A 125 12.07 -14.64 -1.21
N ARG A 126 11.44 -15.46 -0.34
CA ARG A 126 10.34 -16.35 -0.73
C ARG A 126 9.08 -15.58 -1.11
N MET A 127 8.64 -14.65 -0.26
CA MET A 127 7.47 -13.79 -0.51
C MET A 127 7.59 -13.05 -1.84
N LEU A 128 8.76 -12.49 -2.17
CA LEU A 128 8.96 -11.76 -3.42
C LEU A 128 9.16 -12.67 -4.64
N ALA A 129 9.63 -13.91 -4.43
CA ALA A 129 9.78 -14.89 -5.50
C ALA A 129 8.45 -15.55 -5.88
N SER A 130 7.51 -15.66 -4.95
CA SER A 130 6.21 -16.29 -5.16
C SER A 130 5.13 -15.23 -5.41
N GLU A 131 4.55 -15.22 -6.61
CA GLU A 131 3.40 -14.35 -6.89
C GLU A 131 2.10 -14.87 -6.26
N MET A 132 2.11 -16.04 -5.61
CA MET A 132 0.94 -16.71 -5.05
C MET A 132 0.97 -16.77 -3.51
N ASP A 133 2.15 -16.86 -2.90
CA ASP A 133 2.28 -16.85 -1.44
C ASP A 133 2.20 -15.41 -0.93
N ARG A 134 0.99 -15.04 -0.48
CA ARG A 134 0.70 -13.71 0.05
C ARG A 134 1.02 -13.64 1.52
N GLU A 135 1.90 -12.71 1.88
CA GLU A 135 2.20 -12.39 3.28
C GLU A 135 1.61 -11.03 3.63
N MET A 136 0.90 -10.98 4.74
CA MET A 136 0.20 -9.78 5.20
C MET A 136 0.88 -9.26 6.46
N ARG A 137 1.38 -8.02 6.41
CA ARG A 137 2.06 -7.35 7.53
C ARG A 137 3.27 -8.13 8.06
N LEU A 138 4.15 -8.56 7.16
CA LEU A 138 5.44 -9.12 7.54
C LEU A 138 6.37 -8.00 8.02
N GLU A 139 6.86 -8.07 9.25
CA GLU A 139 7.78 -7.05 9.79
C GLU A 139 9.14 -7.11 9.08
N VAL A 140 9.58 -5.95 8.57
CA VAL A 140 10.88 -5.82 7.90
C VAL A 140 11.99 -5.87 8.95
N PRO A 141 13.09 -6.62 8.70
CA PRO A 141 14.16 -6.79 9.67
C PRO A 141 14.75 -5.47 10.13
N ARG A 142 14.95 -5.32 11.44
CA ARG A 142 15.46 -4.08 12.05
C ARG A 142 16.83 -3.65 11.54
N ARG A 143 17.63 -4.58 11.00
CA ARG A 143 18.89 -4.23 10.33
C ARG A 143 18.70 -3.35 9.08
N LEU A 144 17.52 -3.35 8.46
CA LEU A 144 17.16 -2.53 7.31
C LEU A 144 16.40 -1.26 7.72
N THR A 145 15.75 -1.26 8.89
CA THR A 145 14.81 -0.20 9.29
C THR A 145 15.26 0.59 10.52
N GLY A 146 16.35 0.16 11.18
CA GLY A 146 16.78 0.70 12.47
C GLY A 146 15.75 0.44 13.57
N SER A 147 15.31 1.50 14.23
CA SER A 147 14.26 1.45 15.27
C SER A 147 12.84 1.58 14.73
N ALA A 148 12.67 1.93 13.45
CA ALA A 148 11.37 2.16 12.87
C ALA A 148 10.65 0.84 12.55
N ALA A 149 9.38 0.74 12.93
CA ALA A 149 8.53 -0.37 12.53
C ALA A 149 8.14 -0.19 11.07
N VAL A 150 8.52 -1.15 10.21
CA VAL A 150 8.14 -1.16 8.79
C VAL A 150 7.60 -2.54 8.48
N TYR A 151 6.53 -2.59 7.70
CA TYR A 151 5.85 -3.82 7.34
C TYR A 151 5.79 -3.96 5.83
N CYS A 152 6.00 -5.17 5.32
CA CYS A 152 5.69 -5.52 3.95
C CYS A 152 4.35 -6.26 3.87
N THR A 153 3.57 -5.95 2.84
CA THR A 153 2.25 -6.54 2.62
C THR A 153 1.94 -6.54 1.15
N ASP A 154 1.14 -7.51 0.71
CA ASP A 154 0.49 -7.42 -0.59
C ASP A 154 -0.74 -6.51 -0.53
N VAL A 155 -1.00 -5.79 -1.63
CA VAL A 155 -2.21 -4.98 -1.86
C VAL A 155 -2.79 -5.27 -3.24
N ILE A 156 -4.08 -4.99 -3.41
CA ILE A 156 -4.70 -4.90 -4.74
C ILE A 156 -4.57 -3.46 -5.23
N VAL A 157 -3.85 -3.27 -6.33
CA VAL A 157 -3.77 -1.98 -7.03
C VAL A 157 -4.94 -1.88 -7.98
N ALA A 158 -5.96 -1.12 -7.59
CA ALA A 158 -7.12 -0.90 -8.43
C ALA A 158 -6.84 0.19 -9.49
N ARG A 159 -7.07 -0.11 -10.77
CA ARG A 159 -6.80 0.82 -11.89
C ARG A 159 -7.55 2.12 -11.78
N ARG A 160 -8.78 2.05 -11.27
CA ARG A 160 -9.62 3.24 -11.06
C ARG A 160 -9.06 4.17 -9.98
N HIS A 161 -8.21 3.66 -9.09
CA HIS A 161 -7.57 4.41 -8.00
C HIS A 161 -6.22 5.00 -8.39
N LEU A 162 -5.72 4.74 -9.60
CA LEU A 162 -4.46 5.32 -10.08
C LEU A 162 -4.70 6.58 -10.93
N PRO A 163 -3.84 7.61 -10.83
CA PRO A 163 -3.84 8.72 -11.79
C PRO A 163 -3.60 8.17 -13.21
N GLY A 164 -4.47 8.53 -14.15
CA GLY A 164 -4.35 8.07 -15.55
C GLY A 164 -4.49 6.55 -15.76
N ARG A 165 -4.85 5.77 -14.73
CA ARG A 165 -4.90 4.29 -14.72
C ARG A 165 -3.53 3.60 -14.88
N VAL A 166 -2.44 4.32 -14.57
CA VAL A 166 -1.06 3.83 -14.67
C VAL A 166 -0.34 4.04 -13.36
N LEU A 167 0.40 3.03 -12.91
CA LEU A 167 1.21 3.11 -11.70
C LEU A 167 2.55 3.76 -12.04
N ASN A 168 2.61 5.09 -12.01
CA ASN A 168 3.84 5.84 -12.28
C ASN A 168 4.62 6.17 -11.00
N GLU A 169 3.92 6.33 -9.88
CA GLU A 169 4.52 6.68 -8.60
C GLU A 169 5.01 5.42 -7.86
N ARG A 170 6.23 5.48 -7.33
CA ARG A 170 6.79 4.41 -6.49
C ARG A 170 6.46 4.55 -5.02
N VAL A 171 6.07 5.76 -4.61
CA VAL A 171 5.66 6.08 -3.24
C VAL A 171 4.27 6.70 -3.30
N PHE A 172 3.35 6.17 -2.51
CA PHE A 172 1.95 6.62 -2.52
C PHE A 172 1.30 6.47 -1.13
N PRO A 173 0.23 7.23 -0.87
CA PRO A 173 -0.52 7.11 0.37
C PRO A 173 -1.27 5.78 0.47
N LEU A 174 -1.20 5.17 1.65
CA LEU A 174 -1.88 3.94 2.02
C LEU A 174 -2.81 4.16 3.22
N LEU A 175 -3.90 3.40 3.24
CA LEU A 175 -4.81 3.28 4.37
C LEU A 175 -4.47 2.03 5.17
N ILE A 176 -4.24 2.23 6.47
CA ILE A 176 -4.05 1.15 7.44
C ILE A 176 -5.00 1.32 8.61
N ALA A 177 -5.50 0.21 9.17
CA ALA A 177 -6.25 0.21 10.43
C ALA A 177 -5.73 -0.92 11.32
N PRO A 178 -4.50 -0.81 11.84
CA PRO A 178 -3.80 -1.94 12.45
C PRO A 178 -4.49 -2.53 13.68
N GLU A 179 -5.29 -1.74 14.38
CA GLU A 179 -6.12 -2.14 15.50
C GLU A 179 -7.36 -2.95 15.08
N ARG A 180 -7.72 -2.93 13.78
CA ARG A 180 -8.95 -3.53 13.24
C ARG A 180 -8.69 -4.65 12.23
N THR A 181 -7.61 -4.57 11.46
CA THR A 181 -7.29 -5.51 10.38
C THR A 181 -5.80 -5.49 10.05
N ALA A 182 -5.28 -6.62 9.54
CA ALA A 182 -3.94 -6.71 8.95
C ALA A 182 -3.85 -6.05 7.56
N MET A 183 -5.00 -5.89 6.89
CA MET A 183 -5.09 -5.48 5.49
C MET A 183 -4.69 -4.01 5.28
N THR A 184 -4.21 -3.74 4.07
CA THR A 184 -3.81 -2.41 3.63
C THR A 184 -4.45 -2.12 2.27
N MET A 185 -4.80 -0.86 2.03
CA MET A 185 -5.41 -0.43 0.78
C MET A 185 -4.75 0.86 0.30
N MET A 186 -4.46 0.95 -0.99
CA MET A 186 -4.01 2.20 -1.61
C MET A 186 -5.09 3.26 -1.45
N LEU A 187 -4.71 4.47 -1.03
CA LEU A 187 -5.64 5.59 -1.03
C LEU A 187 -6.06 5.89 -2.47
N PRO A 188 -7.36 5.99 -2.79
CA PRO A 188 -7.78 6.35 -4.14
C PRO A 188 -7.26 7.71 -4.60
N SER A 189 -6.75 7.79 -5.84
CA SER A 189 -6.08 8.99 -6.40
C SER A 189 -6.88 10.28 -6.35
N ARG A 190 -8.21 10.22 -6.24
CA ARG A 190 -9.03 11.44 -6.06
C ARG A 190 -8.69 12.24 -4.79
N PHE A 191 -8.04 11.61 -3.82
CA PHE A 191 -7.62 12.22 -2.56
C PHE A 191 -6.13 12.57 -2.54
N TRP A 192 -5.40 12.30 -3.63
CA TRP A 192 -3.99 12.64 -3.73
C TRP A 192 -3.86 14.15 -3.93
N PRO A 193 -2.70 14.74 -3.59
CA PRO A 193 -2.39 16.11 -3.98
C PRO A 193 -2.52 16.25 -5.50
N SER A 194 -3.03 17.40 -5.96
CA SER A 194 -2.97 17.72 -7.38
C SER A 194 -1.50 17.86 -7.80
N PRO A 195 -1.11 17.41 -9.01
CA PRO A 195 0.19 17.75 -9.56
C PRO A 195 0.33 19.27 -9.54
N ALA A 196 1.44 19.77 -8.99
CA ALA A 196 1.78 21.19 -9.04
C ALA A 196 2.06 21.64 -10.48
#